data_AF-A0A9X3MQS3-F1
#
_entry.id   AF-A0A9X3MQS3-F1
#
_cell.length_a   1.000
_cell.length_b   1.000
_cell.length_c   1.000
_cell.angle_alpha   90.00
_cell.angle_beta   90.00
_cell.angle_gamma   90.00
#
_symmetry.space_group_name_H-M   'P 1'
#
loop_
_entity.id
_entity.type
_entity.pdbx_description
1 polymer ?
#
loop_
_entity_poly.entity_id
_entity_poly.type
_entity_poly.pdbx_seq_one_letter_code
_entity_poly.pdbx_strand_id
1 'polypeptide(L)'
;MKRTLFEIVADDDRFRWRLVADGNEVAQSPETYRSPKRVRRAISALRHAEVVDTTADEFRTIALPVTEFDLVDGVDPLIVGERLTRRKRRQRTGVQAQSAARAAALKVRAADHVAIAEDLKTVARVKDAVAGALREEAALHAVRGVALADDADARAASEKSAIAAELEADAATKRAAADVLEEFAESEAVTAAQADDEAGGGTSRP
;
A
#
# COMPACT_ATOMS: atom_id res chain seq x y z
N MET A 1 -34.18 2.89 4.05
CA MET A 1 -33.00 2.33 3.34
C MET A 1 -33.38 0.99 2.76
N LYS A 2 -33.41 0.85 1.43
CA LYS A 2 -33.67 -0.43 0.75
C LYS A 2 -32.47 -1.36 0.98
N ARG A 3 -32.70 -2.56 1.49
CA ARG A 3 -31.62 -3.52 1.79
C ARG A 3 -31.53 -4.53 0.66
N THR A 4 -30.42 -4.51 -0.05
CA THR A 4 -30.08 -5.50 -1.08
C THR A 4 -29.01 -6.43 -0.51
N LEU A 5 -29.26 -7.74 -0.54
CA LEU A 5 -28.37 -8.73 0.04
C LEU A 5 -28.27 -9.99 -0.82
N PHE A 6 -27.08 -10.61 -0.81
CA PHE A 6 -26.85 -11.90 -1.44
C PHE A 6 -27.09 -13.01 -0.42
N GLU A 7 -27.93 -13.97 -0.77
CA GLU A 7 -28.16 -15.19 0.01
C GLU A 7 -27.52 -16.39 -0.69
N ILE A 8 -26.96 -17.31 0.08
CA ILE A 8 -26.44 -18.58 -0.42
C ILE A 8 -27.44 -19.66 -0.05
N VAL A 9 -28.04 -20.28 -1.06
CA VAL A 9 -29.03 -21.35 -0.90
C VAL A 9 -28.34 -22.68 -1.19
N ALA A 10 -28.50 -23.65 -0.30
CA ALA A 10 -28.02 -25.03 -0.50
C ALA A 10 -29.17 -25.91 -0.99
N ASP A 11 -28.91 -26.72 -2.02
CA ASP A 11 -29.87 -27.60 -2.68
C ASP A 11 -29.13 -28.85 -3.16
N ASP A 12 -29.50 -30.04 -2.68
CA ASP A 12 -28.89 -31.34 -3.01
C ASP A 12 -27.35 -31.34 -3.10
N ASP A 13 -26.68 -30.97 -1.99
CA ASP A 13 -25.21 -30.83 -1.88
C ASP A 13 -24.56 -29.81 -2.84
N ARG A 14 -25.37 -29.00 -3.49
CA ARG A 14 -24.94 -27.85 -4.29
C ARG A 14 -25.34 -26.56 -3.62
N PHE A 15 -24.68 -25.49 -4.03
CA PHE A 15 -24.88 -24.15 -3.50
C PHE A 15 -25.16 -23.21 -4.66
N ARG A 16 -26.11 -22.31 -4.53
CA ARG A 16 -26.39 -21.24 -5.49
C ARG A 16 -26.47 -19.92 -4.75
N TRP A 17 -26.34 -18.80 -5.46
CA TRP A 17 -26.61 -17.49 -4.87
C TRP A 17 -27.91 -16.93 -5.42
N ARG A 18 -28.61 -16.13 -4.60
CA ARG A 18 -29.71 -15.27 -5.05
C ARG A 18 -29.53 -13.87 -4.49
N LEU A 19 -29.90 -12.88 -5.25
CA LEU A 19 -29.93 -11.48 -4.87
C LEU A 19 -31.35 -11.12 -4.46
N VAL A 20 -31.52 -10.75 -3.19
CA VAL A 20 -32.80 -10.36 -2.62
C VAL A 20 -32.78 -8.86 -2.37
N ALA A 21 -33.77 -8.15 -2.90
CA ALA A 21 -34.01 -6.74 -2.62
C ALA A 21 -35.44 -6.57 -2.13
N ASP A 22 -35.59 -5.89 -0.99
CA ASP A 22 -36.91 -5.61 -0.39
C ASP A 22 -37.79 -6.87 -0.20
N GLY A 23 -37.14 -8.00 0.13
CA GLY A 23 -37.79 -9.29 0.35
C GLY A 23 -38.13 -10.08 -0.93
N ASN A 24 -37.86 -9.53 -2.11
CA ASN A 24 -38.10 -10.18 -3.39
C ASN A 24 -36.79 -10.63 -4.06
N GLU A 25 -36.82 -11.80 -4.69
CA GLU A 25 -35.71 -12.27 -5.49
C GLU A 25 -35.63 -11.47 -6.80
N VAL A 26 -34.50 -10.81 -7.02
CA VAL A 26 -34.25 -9.97 -8.21
C VAL A 26 -33.35 -10.69 -9.21
N ALA A 27 -32.44 -11.54 -8.72
CA ALA A 27 -31.57 -12.34 -9.56
C ALA A 27 -31.17 -13.63 -8.84
N GLN A 28 -30.86 -14.67 -9.61
CA GLN A 28 -30.31 -15.92 -9.11
C GLN A 28 -29.14 -16.38 -9.97
N SER A 29 -28.28 -17.21 -9.39
CA SER A 29 -27.16 -17.78 -10.13
C SER A 29 -27.67 -18.79 -11.16
N PRO A 30 -27.21 -18.70 -12.42
CA PRO A 30 -27.62 -19.65 -13.47
C PRO A 30 -27.08 -21.07 -13.22
N GLU A 31 -25.96 -21.18 -12.49
CA GLU A 31 -25.33 -22.45 -12.17
C GLU A 31 -25.34 -22.76 -10.67
N THR A 32 -25.22 -24.04 -10.34
CA THR A 32 -25.04 -24.53 -8.98
C THR A 32 -23.59 -24.97 -8.73
N TYR A 33 -23.07 -24.61 -7.57
CA TYR A 33 -21.67 -24.76 -7.18
C TYR A 33 -21.51 -25.92 -6.18
N ARG A 34 -20.38 -26.63 -6.24
CA ARG A 34 -20.09 -27.75 -5.31
C ARG A 34 -19.62 -27.33 -3.92
N SER A 35 -19.39 -26.03 -3.69
CA SER A 35 -18.95 -25.57 -2.37
C SER A 35 -19.33 -24.13 -2.07
N PRO A 36 -19.57 -23.77 -0.79
CA PRO A 36 -19.90 -22.41 -0.39
C PRO A 36 -18.80 -21.41 -0.75
N LYS A 37 -17.53 -21.85 -0.73
CA LYS A 37 -16.37 -21.03 -1.06
C LYS A 37 -16.39 -20.56 -2.52
N ARG A 38 -16.89 -21.40 -3.45
CA ARG A 38 -17.02 -21.03 -4.86
C ARG A 38 -18.12 -20.01 -5.06
N VAL A 39 -19.26 -20.18 -4.38
CA VAL A 39 -20.35 -19.20 -4.41
C VAL A 39 -19.90 -17.83 -3.90
N ARG A 40 -19.17 -17.79 -2.78
CA ARG A 40 -18.63 -16.53 -2.24
C ARG A 40 -17.70 -15.82 -3.23
N ARG A 41 -16.84 -16.57 -3.94
CA ARG A 41 -15.98 -16.00 -4.97
C ARG A 41 -16.76 -15.44 -6.15
N ALA A 42 -17.82 -16.14 -6.59
CA ALA A 42 -18.72 -15.65 -7.64
C ALA A 42 -19.41 -14.35 -7.21
N ILE A 43 -19.93 -14.29 -5.98
CA ILE A 43 -20.52 -13.06 -5.41
C ILE A 43 -19.48 -11.92 -5.34
N SER A 44 -18.25 -12.20 -4.91
CA SER A 44 -17.18 -11.19 -4.87
C SER A 44 -16.85 -10.66 -6.27
N ALA A 45 -16.80 -11.53 -7.28
CA ALA A 45 -16.58 -11.11 -8.66
C ALA A 45 -17.71 -10.18 -9.15
N LEU A 46 -18.97 -10.48 -8.81
CA LEU A 46 -20.12 -9.65 -9.16
C LEU A 46 -20.11 -8.28 -8.46
N ARG A 47 -19.58 -8.18 -7.24
CA ARG A 47 -19.46 -6.90 -6.52
C ARG A 47 -18.48 -5.93 -7.16
N HIS A 48 -17.52 -6.44 -7.91
CA HIS A 48 -16.49 -5.65 -8.62
C HIS A 48 -16.74 -5.57 -10.12
N ALA A 49 -17.79 -6.23 -10.62
CA ALA A 49 -18.18 -6.09 -12.01
C ALA A 49 -18.82 -4.72 -12.20
N GLU A 50 -18.29 -3.92 -13.11
CA GLU A 50 -18.96 -2.73 -13.58
C GLU A 50 -20.24 -3.17 -14.31
N VAL A 51 -21.39 -2.81 -13.76
CA VAL A 51 -22.69 -3.09 -14.37
C VAL A 51 -22.89 -2.07 -15.48
N VAL A 52 -22.67 -2.49 -16.72
CA VAL A 52 -23.01 -1.70 -17.90
C VAL A 52 -24.47 -1.98 -18.25
N ASP A 53 -25.32 -0.96 -18.15
CA ASP A 53 -26.70 -1.03 -18.61
C ASP A 53 -26.73 -0.95 -20.14
N THR A 54 -26.90 -2.10 -20.79
CA THR A 54 -26.96 -2.20 -22.25
C THR A 54 -28.35 -1.93 -22.81
N THR A 55 -29.34 -1.60 -21.97
CA THR A 55 -30.70 -1.26 -22.41
C THR A 55 -30.92 0.23 -22.64
N ALA A 56 -30.03 1.08 -22.12
CA ALA A 56 -30.00 2.50 -22.43
C ALA A 56 -29.42 2.72 -23.84
N ASP A 57 -30.27 3.17 -24.77
CA ASP A 57 -29.96 3.42 -26.18
C ASP A 57 -28.83 4.47 -26.39
N GLU A 58 -28.47 5.18 -25.32
CA GLU A 58 -27.46 6.25 -25.28
C GLU A 58 -26.00 5.74 -25.34
N PHE A 59 -25.77 4.44 -25.14
CA PHE A 59 -24.41 3.86 -25.11
C PHE A 59 -23.97 3.14 -26.39
N ARG A 60 -24.78 3.15 -27.46
CA ARG A 60 -24.42 2.54 -28.76
C ARG A 60 -23.19 3.16 -29.43
N THR A 61 -22.71 4.31 -28.95
CA THR A 61 -21.62 5.08 -29.57
C THR A 61 -20.32 5.16 -28.77
N ILE A 62 -20.25 4.55 -27.58
CA ILE A 62 -18.96 4.47 -26.86
C ILE A 62 -18.15 3.34 -27.48
N ALA A 63 -17.30 3.70 -28.44
CA ALA A 63 -16.26 2.82 -28.95
C ALA A 63 -15.25 2.56 -27.81
N LEU A 64 -15.39 1.41 -27.16
CA LEU A 64 -14.37 0.91 -26.24
C LEU A 64 -13.06 0.75 -27.01
N PRO A 65 -11.91 1.20 -26.47
CA PRO A 65 -10.63 0.99 -27.11
C PRO A 65 -10.39 -0.50 -27.27
N VAL A 66 -10.09 -0.92 -28.51
CA VAL A 66 -9.80 -2.31 -28.87
C VAL A 66 -8.47 -2.72 -28.25
N THR A 67 -8.50 -3.16 -27.00
CA THR A 67 -7.62 -4.22 -26.53
C THR A 67 -8.43 -5.51 -26.62
N GLU A 68 -8.10 -6.32 -27.63
CA GLU A 68 -8.75 -7.57 -28.03
C GLU A 68 -9.38 -8.35 -26.88
N PHE A 69 -10.72 -8.44 -26.86
CA PHE A 69 -11.44 -9.70 -26.64
C PHE A 69 -12.82 -9.59 -27.30
N ASP A 70 -12.95 -10.15 -28.50
CA ASP A 70 -14.28 -10.46 -29.04
C ASP A 70 -14.73 -11.81 -28.50
N LEU A 71 -15.85 -11.80 -27.78
CA LEU A 71 -16.68 -12.99 -27.57
C LEU A 71 -17.89 -12.90 -28.50
N VAL A 72 -17.87 -13.80 -29.48
CA VAL A 72 -18.84 -13.94 -30.56
C VAL A 72 -20.13 -14.55 -30.03
N ASP A 73 -21.26 -14.02 -30.45
CA ASP A 73 -22.58 -14.58 -30.12
C ASP A 73 -22.72 -16.00 -30.70
N GLY A 74 -22.98 -16.99 -29.85
CA GLY A 74 -23.01 -18.42 -30.19
C GLY A 74 -21.70 -19.18 -29.95
N VAL A 75 -20.67 -18.56 -29.38
CA VAL A 75 -19.40 -19.20 -29.01
C VAL A 75 -19.27 -19.30 -27.49
N ASP A 76 -19.02 -20.52 -27.00
CA ASP A 76 -18.88 -20.89 -25.59
C ASP A 76 -17.37 -20.90 -25.19
N PRO A 77 -16.84 -19.93 -24.42
CA PRO A 77 -15.42 -19.91 -24.05
C PRO A 77 -15.11 -20.76 -22.79
N LEU A 78 -14.73 -22.00 -23.09
CA LEU A 78 -13.67 -22.83 -22.48
C LEU A 78 -13.40 -22.77 -20.95
N ILE A 79 -14.10 -23.66 -20.24
CA ILE A 79 -13.54 -24.81 -19.49
C ILE A 79 -12.17 -24.61 -18.78
N VAL A 80 -12.19 -24.66 -17.44
CA VAL A 80 -11.14 -25.36 -16.66
C VAL A 80 -11.77 -26.55 -15.93
N GLY A 81 -12.08 -27.57 -16.72
CA GLY A 81 -12.19 -28.94 -16.27
C GLY A 81 -11.05 -29.71 -16.91
N GLU A 82 -9.96 -29.97 -16.18
CA GLU A 82 -9.12 -31.13 -16.49
C GLU A 82 -8.28 -31.58 -15.28
N ARG A 83 -8.60 -32.80 -14.82
CA ARG A 83 -7.72 -33.78 -14.16
C ARG A 83 -6.86 -33.28 -12.99
N LEU A 84 -7.46 -33.26 -11.79
CA LEU A 84 -6.74 -33.19 -10.52
C LEU A 84 -6.13 -34.55 -10.12
N THR A 85 -5.28 -35.14 -10.95
CA THR A 85 -4.46 -36.30 -10.56
C THR A 85 -3.00 -36.07 -10.97
N ARG A 86 -2.36 -35.08 -10.33
CA ARG A 86 -0.88 -34.90 -10.17
C ARG A 86 -0.45 -33.46 -9.82
N ARG A 87 -1.38 -32.53 -9.56
CA ARG A 87 -1.06 -31.10 -9.35
C ARG A 87 -0.80 -30.67 -7.89
N LYS A 88 -0.65 -31.59 -6.93
CA LYS A 88 -0.35 -31.24 -5.53
C LYS A 88 1.09 -30.75 -5.31
N ARG A 89 2.04 -31.08 -6.21
CA ARG A 89 3.46 -30.70 -6.04
C ARG A 89 3.78 -29.26 -6.47
N ARG A 90 2.99 -28.65 -7.38
CA ARG A 90 3.21 -27.26 -7.85
C ARG A 90 2.59 -26.16 -6.97
N GLN A 91 1.61 -26.49 -6.12
CA GLN A 91 1.03 -25.47 -5.23
C GLN A 91 1.95 -25.11 -4.05
N ARG A 92 2.80 -26.05 -3.61
CA ARG A 92 3.77 -25.79 -2.53
C ARG A 92 4.88 -24.82 -2.98
N THR A 93 5.34 -24.94 -4.22
CA THR A 93 6.29 -24.00 -4.82
C THR A 93 5.70 -22.61 -5.06
N GLY A 94 4.41 -22.50 -5.39
CA GLY A 94 3.75 -21.19 -5.55
C GLY A 94 3.66 -20.38 -4.26
N VAL A 95 3.31 -21.03 -3.14
CA VAL A 95 3.24 -20.36 -1.83
C VAL A 95 4.63 -19.97 -1.33
N GLN A 96 5.64 -20.84 -1.49
CA GLN A 96 7.04 -20.52 -1.14
C GLN A 96 7.61 -19.39 -2.02
N ALA A 97 7.28 -19.37 -3.31
CA ALA A 97 7.71 -18.28 -4.19
C ALA A 97 7.06 -16.94 -3.80
N GLN A 98 5.79 -16.95 -3.38
CA GLN A 98 5.12 -15.74 -2.89
C GLN A 98 5.66 -15.25 -1.55
N SER A 99 5.97 -16.14 -0.61
CA SER A 99 6.57 -15.75 0.68
C SER A 99 7.99 -15.19 0.48
N ALA A 100 8.81 -15.84 -0.36
CA ALA A 100 10.14 -15.35 -0.70
C ALA A 100 10.10 -13.99 -1.42
N ALA A 101 9.16 -13.79 -2.36
CA ALA A 101 8.99 -12.50 -3.02
C ALA A 101 8.56 -11.39 -2.04
N ARG A 102 7.70 -11.71 -1.07
CA ARG A 102 7.30 -10.76 -0.03
C ARG A 102 8.45 -10.42 0.90
N ALA A 103 9.23 -11.40 1.33
CA ALA A 103 10.42 -11.19 2.16
C ALA A 103 11.44 -10.31 1.41
N ALA A 104 11.68 -10.58 0.13
CA ALA A 104 12.56 -9.75 -0.70
C ALA A 104 12.06 -8.30 -0.82
N ALA A 105 10.76 -8.10 -1.03
CA ALA A 105 10.17 -6.76 -1.10
C ALA A 105 10.31 -5.99 0.23
N LEU A 106 10.12 -6.67 1.38
CA LEU A 106 10.32 -6.06 2.70
C LEU A 106 11.78 -5.67 2.93
N LYS A 107 12.75 -6.48 2.49
CA LYS A 107 14.18 -6.13 2.59
C LYS A 107 14.54 -4.89 1.76
N VAL A 108 13.99 -4.79 0.55
CA VAL A 108 14.20 -3.61 -0.30
C VAL A 108 13.63 -2.37 0.37
N ARG A 109 12.39 -2.44 0.87
CA ARG A 109 11.77 -1.30 1.55
C ARG A 109 12.52 -0.89 2.83
N ALA A 110 12.97 -1.86 3.64
CA ALA A 110 13.79 -1.57 4.81
C ALA A 110 15.10 -0.85 4.42
N ALA A 111 15.75 -1.28 3.34
CA ALA A 111 16.95 -0.60 2.84
C ALA A 111 16.66 0.83 2.36
N ASP A 112 15.53 1.05 1.68
CA ASP A 112 15.10 2.39 1.25
C ASP A 112 14.83 3.31 2.45
N HIS A 113 14.17 2.80 3.51
CA HIS A 113 13.92 3.57 4.74
C HIS A 113 15.23 3.98 5.44
N VAL A 114 16.23 3.09 5.51
CA VAL A 114 17.56 3.42 6.07
C VAL A 114 18.25 4.50 5.24
N ALA A 115 18.20 4.41 3.90
CA ALA A 115 18.80 5.42 3.04
C ALA A 115 18.16 6.80 3.24
N ILE A 116 16.82 6.86 3.32
CA ILE A 116 16.09 8.10 3.59
C ILE A 116 16.43 8.65 4.99
N ALA A 117 16.57 7.79 6.00
CA ALA A 117 16.95 8.20 7.35
C ALA A 117 18.35 8.85 7.39
N GLU A 118 19.33 8.26 6.72
CA GLU A 118 20.69 8.84 6.61
C GLU A 118 20.70 10.20 5.88
N ASP A 119 19.90 10.34 4.82
CA ASP A 119 19.73 11.62 4.13
C ASP A 119 19.12 12.68 5.07
N LEU A 120 18.09 12.33 5.83
CA LEU A 120 17.47 13.23 6.81
C LEU A 120 18.45 13.63 7.93
N LYS A 121 19.27 12.69 8.42
CA LYS A 121 20.35 12.97 9.39
C LYS A 121 21.38 13.93 8.81
N THR A 122 21.76 13.74 7.54
CA THR A 122 22.69 14.64 6.85
C THR A 122 22.11 16.05 6.72
N VAL A 123 20.84 16.17 6.31
CA VAL A 123 20.13 17.45 6.25
C VAL A 123 20.06 18.12 7.62
N ALA A 124 19.78 17.37 8.69
CA ALA A 124 19.76 17.91 10.04
C ALA A 124 21.13 18.46 10.47
N ARG A 125 22.22 17.73 10.21
CA ARG A 125 23.60 18.19 10.51
C ARG A 125 23.96 19.48 9.77
N VAL A 126 23.58 19.59 8.50
CA VAL A 126 23.82 20.81 7.71
C VAL A 126 23.04 21.99 8.31
N LYS A 127 21.77 21.79 8.70
CA LYS A 127 20.96 22.84 9.34
C LYS A 127 21.52 23.28 10.68
N ASP A 128 22.00 22.36 11.49
CA ASP A 128 22.69 22.68 12.76
C ASP A 128 23.94 23.51 12.53
N ALA A 129 24.74 23.16 11.52
CA ALA A 129 25.94 23.92 11.18
C ALA A 129 25.60 25.35 10.74
N VAL A 130 24.56 25.52 9.90
CA VAL A 130 24.10 26.84 9.45
C VAL A 130 23.53 27.65 10.62
N ALA A 131 22.72 27.03 11.49
CA ALA A 131 22.19 27.68 12.69
C ALA A 131 23.32 28.14 13.62
N GLY A 132 24.36 27.31 13.82
CA GLY A 132 25.55 27.66 14.57
C GLY A 132 26.26 28.89 14.01
N ALA A 133 26.51 28.92 12.70
CA ALA A 133 27.13 30.06 12.02
C ALA A 133 26.29 31.34 12.13
N LEU A 134 24.97 31.24 11.96
CA LEU A 134 24.06 32.39 12.10
C LEU A 134 24.06 32.97 13.53
N ARG A 135 24.24 32.13 14.55
CA ARG A 135 24.38 32.61 15.94
C ARG A 135 25.69 33.32 16.19
N GLU A 136 26.78 32.80 15.64
CA GLU A 136 28.08 33.47 15.74
C GLU A 136 28.01 34.85 15.07
N GLU A 137 27.42 34.93 13.87
CA GLU A 137 27.17 36.21 13.21
C GLU A 137 26.23 37.12 14.01
N ALA A 138 25.14 36.58 14.56
CA ALA A 138 24.22 37.35 15.41
C ALA A 138 24.94 37.93 16.63
N ALA A 139 25.82 37.16 17.27
CA ALA A 139 26.62 37.62 18.40
C ALA A 139 27.57 38.76 17.99
N LEU A 140 28.23 38.64 16.83
CA LEU A 140 29.09 39.69 16.29
C LEU A 140 28.31 40.99 16.01
N HIS A 141 27.13 40.91 15.38
CA HIS A 141 26.27 42.07 15.16
C HIS A 141 25.75 42.67 16.46
N ALA A 142 25.39 41.86 17.45
CA ALA A 142 24.95 42.37 18.75
C ALA A 142 26.07 43.15 19.45
N VAL A 143 27.31 42.61 19.45
CA VAL A 143 28.48 43.30 20.01
C VAL A 143 28.75 44.62 19.27
N ARG A 144 28.67 44.61 17.94
CA ARG A 144 28.85 45.82 17.11
C ARG A 144 27.78 46.87 17.36
N GLY A 145 26.51 46.47 17.42
CA GLY A 145 25.38 47.36 17.68
C GLY A 145 25.49 48.04 19.05
N VAL A 146 25.90 47.30 20.09
CA VAL A 146 26.17 47.87 21.42
C VAL A 146 27.33 48.87 21.38
N ALA A 147 28.41 48.55 20.66
CA ALA A 147 29.58 49.43 20.57
C ALA A 147 29.31 50.73 19.81
N LEU A 148 28.44 50.70 18.79
CA LEU A 148 28.15 51.84 17.91
C LEU A 148 26.83 52.56 18.25
N ALA A 149 26.06 52.06 19.22
CA ALA A 149 24.68 52.48 19.49
C ALA A 149 23.82 52.45 18.20
N ASP A 150 24.02 51.43 17.37
CA ASP A 150 23.34 51.27 16.08
C ASP A 150 22.21 50.24 16.20
N ASP A 151 20.98 50.74 16.14
CA ASP A 151 19.75 49.92 16.18
C ASP A 151 19.64 48.95 14.99
N ALA A 152 20.29 49.25 13.85
CA ALA A 152 20.24 48.37 12.68
C ALA A 152 21.00 47.06 12.93
N ASP A 153 22.17 47.14 13.57
CA ASP A 153 22.96 45.97 13.94
C ASP A 153 22.25 45.13 15.02
N ALA A 154 21.55 45.76 15.96
CA ALA A 154 20.74 45.06 16.95
C ALA A 154 19.55 44.29 16.32
N ARG A 155 18.87 44.89 15.33
CA ARG A 155 17.81 44.20 14.57
C ARG A 155 18.36 43.04 13.75
N ALA A 156 19.48 43.24 13.05
CA ALA A 156 20.14 42.18 12.28
C ALA A 156 20.54 40.99 13.17
N ALA A 157 21.08 41.26 14.37
CA ALA A 157 21.38 40.22 15.35
C ALA A 157 20.12 39.45 15.78
N SER A 158 19.02 40.15 16.05
CA SER A 158 17.76 39.53 16.44
C SER A 158 17.14 38.68 15.33
N GLU A 159 17.16 39.16 14.09
CA GLU A 159 16.65 38.42 12.92
C GLU A 159 17.47 37.15 12.67
N LYS A 160 18.81 37.25 12.68
CA LYS A 160 19.70 36.09 12.50
C LYS A 160 19.50 35.05 13.61
N SER A 161 19.33 35.50 14.86
CA SER A 161 19.04 34.61 16.00
C SER A 161 17.70 33.89 15.83
N ALA A 162 16.67 34.58 15.34
CA ALA A 162 15.37 33.97 15.07
C ALA A 162 15.45 32.91 13.97
N ILE A 163 16.13 33.18 12.86
CA ILE A 163 16.34 32.21 11.77
C ILE A 163 17.13 30.99 12.28
N ALA A 164 18.17 31.21 13.09
CA ALA A 164 18.94 30.11 13.69
C ALA A 164 18.06 29.20 14.57
N ALA A 165 17.15 29.77 15.37
CA ALA A 165 16.23 29.01 16.20
C ALA A 165 15.24 28.17 15.36
N GLU A 166 14.74 28.72 14.24
CA GLU A 166 13.87 28.00 13.31
C GLU A 166 14.59 26.82 12.65
N LEU A 167 15.83 27.03 12.18
CA LEU A 167 16.64 25.98 11.56
C LEU A 167 16.94 24.82 12.52
N GLU A 168 17.16 25.10 13.80
CA GLU A 168 17.34 24.05 14.80
C GLU A 168 16.07 23.26 15.10
N ALA A 169 14.92 23.93 15.16
CA ALA A 169 13.64 23.26 15.37
C ALA A 169 13.34 22.30 14.20
N ASP A 170 13.62 22.75 12.97
CA ASP A 170 13.51 21.91 11.78
C ASP A 170 14.55 20.79 11.78
N ALA A 171 15.82 21.05 12.14
CA ALA A 171 16.84 20.00 12.29
C ALA A 171 16.42 18.94 13.31
N ALA A 172 15.86 19.34 14.45
CA ALA A 172 15.33 18.43 15.47
C ALA A 172 14.18 17.57 14.91
N THR A 173 13.27 18.18 14.13
CA THR A 173 12.17 17.46 13.47
C THR A 173 12.70 16.44 12.45
N LYS A 174 13.74 16.79 11.68
CA LYS A 174 14.38 15.87 10.73
C LYS A 174 15.09 14.70 11.42
N ARG A 175 15.76 14.93 12.54
CA ARG A 175 16.36 13.84 13.36
C ARG A 175 15.28 12.90 13.88
N ALA A 176 14.21 13.44 14.47
CA ALA A 176 13.09 12.62 14.96
C ALA A 176 12.44 11.80 13.84
N ALA A 177 12.28 12.36 12.64
CA ALA A 177 11.76 11.63 11.48
C ALA A 177 12.71 10.51 11.00
N ALA A 178 14.04 10.75 11.06
CA ALA A 178 15.03 9.73 10.74
C ALA A 178 14.99 8.56 11.74
N ASP A 179 14.90 8.85 13.03
CA ASP A 179 14.83 7.82 14.09
C ASP A 179 13.58 6.91 13.89
N VAL A 180 12.44 7.51 13.54
CA VAL A 180 11.21 6.76 13.23
C VAL A 180 11.38 5.86 12.00
N LEU A 181 12.05 6.33 10.94
CA LEU A 181 12.30 5.53 9.74
C LEU A 181 13.25 4.36 10.02
N GLU A 182 14.24 4.53 10.87
CA GLU A 182 15.12 3.44 11.31
C GLU A 182 14.34 2.38 12.09
N GLU A 183 13.48 2.78 13.03
CA GLU A 183 12.61 1.84 13.75
C GLU A 183 11.70 1.05 12.78
N PHE A 184 11.14 1.71 11.77
CA PHE A 184 10.36 1.01 10.73
C PHE A 184 11.22 0.05 9.91
N ALA A 185 12.43 0.45 9.53
CA ALA A 185 13.34 -0.41 8.78
C ALA A 185 13.73 -1.66 9.59
N GLU A 186 14.01 -1.51 10.89
CA GLU A 186 14.28 -2.63 11.79
C GLU A 186 13.08 -3.58 11.90
N SER A 187 11.88 -3.03 12.06
CA SER A 187 10.65 -3.83 12.12
C SER A 187 10.38 -4.61 10.82
N GLU A 188 10.57 -3.98 9.67
CA GLU A 188 10.41 -4.63 8.36
C GLU A 188 11.50 -5.69 8.12
N ALA A 189 12.74 -5.45 8.56
CA ALA A 189 13.83 -6.42 8.49
C ALA A 189 13.55 -7.66 9.35
N VAL A 190 13.04 -7.48 10.57
CA VAL A 190 12.61 -8.59 11.44
C VAL A 190 11.47 -9.38 10.79
N THR A 191 10.48 -8.69 10.22
CA THR A 191 9.35 -9.33 9.52
C THR A 191 9.84 -10.13 8.30
N ALA A 192 10.80 -9.59 7.55
CA ALA A 192 11.39 -10.28 6.41
C ALA A 192 12.16 -11.54 6.83
N ALA A 193 12.91 -11.48 7.94
CA ALA A 193 13.63 -12.64 8.48
C ALA A 193 12.67 -13.75 8.91
N GLN A 194 11.57 -13.42 9.59
CA GLN A 194 10.53 -14.38 9.96
C GLN A 194 9.89 -15.05 8.73
N ALA A 195 9.63 -14.27 7.67
CA ALA A 195 9.08 -14.81 6.43
C ALA A 195 10.04 -15.76 5.69
N ASP A 196 11.35 -15.51 5.79
CA ASP A 196 12.38 -16.42 5.25
C ASP A 196 12.47 -17.72 6.06
N ASP A 197 12.41 -17.65 7.39
CA ASP A 197 12.42 -18.83 8.27
C ASP A 197 11.19 -19.73 8.02
N GLU A 198 10.01 -19.15 7.83
CA GLU A 198 8.80 -19.88 7.44
C GLU A 198 8.94 -20.55 6.06
N ALA A 199 9.66 -19.91 5.13
CA ALA A 199 9.90 -20.46 3.81
C ALA A 199 10.93 -21.62 3.83
N GLY A 200 11.94 -21.54 4.69
CA GLY A 200 13.06 -22.48 4.82
C GLY A 200 12.88 -23.64 5.81
N GLY A 201 12.08 -23.46 6.86
CA GLY A 201 11.94 -24.40 7.99
C GLY A 201 11.25 -25.75 7.70
N GLY A 202 10.93 -26.05 6.45
CA GLY A 202 10.20 -27.26 6.05
C GLY A 202 11.02 -28.55 5.94
N THR A 203 12.36 -28.51 6.06
CA THR A 203 13.22 -29.68 5.76
C THR A 203 13.98 -30.28 6.94
N SER A 204 13.86 -29.75 8.16
CA SER A 204 14.50 -30.38 9.32
C SER A 204 13.47 -31.19 10.12
N ARG A 205 13.26 -32.44 9.70
CA ARG A 205 12.59 -33.46 10.53
C ARG A 205 13.60 -34.60 10.73
N PRO A 206 13.99 -34.93 11.98
CA PRO A 206 14.89 -36.05 12.27
C PRO A 206 14.26 -37.40 11.92
#